data_AF-A0A2E2D7R2-F1
#
_entry.id   AF-A0A2E2D7R2-F1
#
_cell.length_a   1.000
_cell.length_b   1.000
_cell.length_c   1.000
_cell.angle_alpha   90.00
_cell.angle_beta   90.00
_cell.angle_gamma   90.00
#
_symmetry.space_group_name_H-M   'P 1'
#
loop_
_entity.id
_entity.type
_entity.pdbx_description
1 polymer ?
#
loop_
_entity_poly.entity_id
_entity_poly.type
_entity_poly.pdbx_seq_one_letter_code
_entity_poly.pdbx_strand_id
1 'polypeptide(L)'
;MAIDLEAFTLPVDPDLFNWCLGIYNSFARLSIPVENPANQPVIKIEGSKYTFTDIPLNRGMKAVTKELIDTNTPEKVRMSILTRIMILNEIFDEPELSAFIKEGDIETEVLISPALIKACATATIKINKDTTKFDISDIANTAQRLTEEQEDV
;
A
#
# COMPACT_ATOMS: atom_id res chain seq x y z
N MET A 1 -6.85 26.02 -1.89
CA MET A 1 -5.81 25.21 -1.22
C MET A 1 -5.22 24.31 -2.30
N ALA A 2 -3.98 24.54 -2.71
CA ALA A 2 -3.36 23.66 -3.71
C ALA A 2 -3.11 22.30 -3.05
N ILE A 3 -3.54 21.21 -3.67
CA ILE A 3 -3.23 19.87 -3.21
C ILE A 3 -1.73 19.67 -3.45
N ASP A 4 -0.98 19.39 -2.39
CA ASP A 4 0.44 19.04 -2.48
C ASP A 4 0.56 17.62 -3.04
N LEU A 5 0.55 17.51 -4.37
CA LEU A 5 0.60 16.23 -5.08
C LEU A 5 1.87 15.44 -4.76
N GLU A 6 2.96 16.11 -4.38
CA GLU A 6 4.20 15.44 -3.99
C GLU A 6 3.97 14.55 -2.76
N ALA A 7 3.14 14.97 -1.81
CA ALA A 7 2.84 14.18 -0.62
C ALA A 7 2.26 12.79 -0.94
N PHE A 8 1.69 12.59 -2.13
CA PHE A 8 1.08 11.32 -2.55
C PHE A 8 2.03 10.46 -3.38
N THR A 9 3.02 11.06 -4.05
CA THR A 9 3.85 10.38 -5.06
C THR A 9 5.30 10.14 -4.65
N LEU A 10 5.75 10.72 -3.53
CA LEU A 10 7.13 10.59 -3.06
C LEU A 10 7.58 9.11 -2.99
N PRO A 11 8.80 8.76 -3.41
CA PRO A 11 9.41 7.49 -3.05
C PRO A 11 9.46 7.34 -1.52
N VAL A 12 9.22 6.13 -1.04
CA VAL A 12 9.25 5.82 0.40
C VAL A 12 10.30 4.77 0.70
N ASP A 13 10.73 4.71 1.96
CA ASP A 13 11.65 3.67 2.42
C ASP A 13 11.06 2.26 2.20
N PRO A 14 11.77 1.36 1.48
CA PRO A 14 11.22 0.05 1.14
C PRO A 14 10.93 -0.86 2.34
N ASP A 15 11.73 -0.77 3.40
CA ASP A 15 11.57 -1.61 4.58
C ASP A 15 10.37 -1.14 5.42
N LEU A 16 10.20 0.18 5.58
CA LEU A 16 9.02 0.78 6.19
C LEU A 16 7.76 0.45 5.38
N PHE A 17 7.83 0.51 4.05
CA PHE A 17 6.69 0.14 3.19
C PHE A 17 6.30 -1.32 3.36
N ASN A 18 7.29 -2.23 3.33
CA ASN A 18 7.05 -3.66 3.54
C ASN A 18 6.48 -3.96 4.94
N TRP A 19 6.97 -3.28 5.99
CA TRP A 19 6.41 -3.34 7.33
C TRP A 19 4.93 -2.93 7.34
N CYS A 20 4.59 -1.80 6.70
CA CYS A 20 3.22 -1.31 6.61
C CYS A 20 2.30 -2.27 5.83
N LEU A 21 2.81 -2.92 4.78
CA LEU A 21 2.07 -3.96 4.07
C LEU A 21 1.76 -5.17 4.95
N GLY A 22 2.71 -5.58 5.81
CA GLY A 22 2.48 -6.63 6.80
C GLY A 22 1.36 -6.29 7.78
N ILE A 23 1.34 -5.05 8.29
CA ILE A 23 0.26 -4.54 9.14
C ILE A 23 -1.07 -4.55 8.39
N TYR A 24 -1.09 -3.97 7.18
CA TYR A 24 -2.29 -3.91 6.34
C TYR A 24 -2.90 -5.31 6.16
N ASN A 25 -2.09 -6.28 5.73
CA ASN A 25 -2.55 -7.64 5.46
C ASN A 25 -3.08 -8.33 6.73
N SER A 26 -2.39 -8.16 7.86
CA SER A 26 -2.78 -8.77 9.14
C SER A 26 -4.15 -8.27 9.63
N PHE A 27 -4.40 -6.97 9.54
CA PHE A 27 -5.68 -6.36 9.94
C PHE A 27 -6.80 -6.58 8.91
N ALA A 28 -6.47 -6.59 7.61
CA ALA A 28 -7.42 -6.89 6.55
C ALA A 28 -7.98 -8.31 6.68
N ARG A 29 -7.11 -9.29 6.95
CA ARG A 29 -7.44 -10.72 7.10
C ARG A 29 -8.00 -11.12 8.48
N LEU A 30 -8.08 -10.20 9.44
CA LEU A 30 -8.46 -10.51 10.84
C LEU A 30 -7.51 -11.53 11.51
N SER A 31 -6.25 -11.58 11.07
CA SER A 31 -5.25 -12.52 11.62
C SER A 31 -4.80 -12.15 13.03
N ILE A 32 -5.28 -11.01 13.55
CA ILE A 32 -5.07 -10.52 14.92
C ILE A 32 -6.37 -9.91 15.45
N PRO A 33 -6.58 -9.84 16.78
CA PRO A 33 -7.76 -9.22 17.36
C PRO A 33 -7.86 -7.76 16.93
N VAL A 34 -9.00 -7.39 16.34
CA VAL A 34 -9.26 -6.02 15.88
C VAL A 34 -10.50 -5.44 16.55
N GLU A 35 -10.42 -4.17 16.90
CA GLU A 35 -11.60 -3.40 17.27
C GLU A 35 -12.43 -3.10 16.01
N ASN A 36 -13.73 -3.38 16.05
CA ASN A 36 -14.60 -3.16 14.90
C ASN A 36 -14.60 -1.66 14.52
N PRO A 37 -14.22 -1.29 13.28
CA PRO A 37 -14.24 0.10 12.80
C PRO A 37 -15.58 0.82 12.94
N ALA A 38 -16.70 0.08 12.98
CA ALA A 38 -18.04 0.62 13.19
C ALA A 38 -18.29 1.06 14.66
N ASN A 39 -17.46 0.60 15.59
CA ASN A 39 -17.51 1.03 17.00
C ASN A 39 -16.76 2.34 17.26
N GLN A 40 -16.06 2.89 16.26
CA GLN A 40 -15.40 4.19 16.37
C GLN A 40 -16.41 5.36 16.29
N PRO A 41 -16.10 6.52 16.88
CA PRO A 41 -17.03 7.65 16.97
C PRO A 41 -17.56 8.05 15.59
N VAL A 42 -18.89 8.17 15.52
CA VAL A 42 -19.63 8.66 14.36
C VAL A 42 -19.10 10.04 13.96
N ILE A 43 -18.57 10.16 12.75
CA ILE A 43 -18.18 11.45 12.20
C ILE A 43 -19.45 12.21 11.83
N LYS A 44 -19.64 13.40 12.39
CA LYS A 44 -20.73 14.31 12.02
C LYS A 44 -20.21 15.34 11.03
N ILE A 45 -20.61 15.22 9.77
CA ILE A 45 -20.40 16.24 8.74
C ILE A 45 -21.77 16.73 8.32
N GLU A 46 -22.02 18.03 8.41
CA GLU A 46 -23.27 18.68 7.95
C GLU A 46 -24.56 18.04 8.51
N GLY A 47 -24.54 17.55 9.75
CA GLY A 47 -25.69 16.91 10.40
C GLY A 47 -25.91 15.44 10.01
N SER A 48 -25.16 14.93 9.03
CA SER A 48 -25.17 13.51 8.66
C SER A 48 -24.18 12.72 9.51
N LYS A 49 -24.61 11.52 9.93
CA LYS A 49 -23.84 10.57 10.73
C LYS A 49 -23.13 9.59 9.80
N TYR A 50 -21.81 9.67 9.72
CA TYR A 50 -21.00 8.73 8.96
C TYR A 50 -20.30 7.75 9.89
N THR A 51 -20.39 6.47 9.56
CA THR A 51 -19.60 5.40 10.17
C THR A 51 -18.79 4.73 9.07
N PHE A 52 -17.59 4.28 9.39
CA PHE A 52 -16.83 3.48 8.45
C PHE A 52 -17.42 2.08 8.42
N THR A 53 -17.81 1.62 7.23
CA THR A 53 -18.14 0.21 7.04
C THR A 53 -16.92 -0.64 7.34
N ASP A 54 -17.10 -1.67 8.15
CA ASP A 54 -16.06 -2.64 8.49
C ASP A 54 -15.80 -3.59 7.31
N ILE A 55 -14.94 -3.15 6.40
CA ILE A 55 -14.43 -3.93 5.26
C ILE A 55 -12.90 -4.07 5.36
N PRO A 56 -12.30 -5.13 4.77
CA PRO A 56 -10.86 -5.40 4.87
C PRO A 56 -9.96 -4.20 4.55
N LEU A 57 -10.28 -3.48 3.47
CA LEU A 57 -9.56 -2.27 3.05
C LEU A 57 -9.56 -1.21 4.17
N ASN A 58 -10.72 -0.89 4.74
CA ASN A 58 -10.84 0.11 5.79
C ASN A 58 -10.10 -0.29 7.07
N ARG A 59 -10.13 -1.57 7.44
CA ARG A 59 -9.38 -2.09 8.59
C ARG A 59 -7.88 -1.95 8.41
N GLY A 60 -7.36 -2.46 7.29
CA GLY A 60 -5.93 -2.41 6.99
C GLY A 60 -5.42 -0.96 6.93
N MET A 61 -6.13 -0.08 6.22
CA MET A 61 -5.74 1.33 6.09
C MET A 61 -5.76 2.08 7.42
N LYS A 62 -6.76 1.84 8.28
CA LYS A 62 -6.81 2.42 9.64
C LYS A 62 -5.64 1.97 10.50
N ALA A 63 -5.29 0.68 10.45
CA ALA A 63 -4.18 0.14 11.23
C ALA A 63 -2.85 0.77 10.81
N VAL A 64 -2.57 0.82 9.50
CA VAL A 64 -1.35 1.47 8.98
C VAL A 64 -1.32 2.96 9.32
N THR A 65 -2.46 3.66 9.20
CA THR A 65 -2.53 5.08 9.55
C THR A 65 -2.21 5.30 11.03
N LYS A 66 -2.76 4.47 11.92
CA LYS A 66 -2.49 4.54 13.35
C LYS A 66 -1.01 4.29 13.66
N GLU A 67 -0.44 3.23 13.12
CA GLU A 67 0.99 2.90 13.29
C GLU A 67 1.87 4.10 12.91
N LEU A 68 1.67 4.64 11.70
CA LEU A 68 2.47 5.74 11.19
C LEU A 68 2.32 7.04 11.99
N ILE A 69 1.16 7.25 12.64
CA ILE A 69 0.95 8.37 13.57
C ILE A 69 1.72 8.11 14.86
N ASP A 70 1.60 6.91 15.43
CA ASP A 70 2.22 6.53 16.69
C ASP A 70 3.77 6.54 16.59
N THR A 71 4.33 6.26 15.41
CA THR A 71 5.77 6.36 15.12
C THR A 71 6.25 7.77 14.74
N ASN A 72 5.38 8.78 14.78
CA ASN A 72 5.68 10.15 14.35
C ASN A 72 6.21 10.27 12.90
N THR A 73 5.77 9.40 12.00
CA THR A 73 6.19 9.45 10.59
C THR A 73 5.70 10.75 9.94
N PRO A 74 6.54 11.48 9.18
CA PRO A 74 6.14 12.73 8.53
C PRO A 74 4.91 12.57 7.65
N GLU A 75 4.00 13.54 7.68
CA GLU A 75 2.70 13.45 6.98
C GLU A 75 2.84 13.11 5.49
N LYS A 76 3.79 13.75 4.79
CA LYS A 76 4.08 13.46 3.37
C LYS A 76 4.45 12.00 3.13
N VAL A 77 5.27 11.41 4.02
CA VAL A 77 5.65 9.99 3.91
C VAL A 77 4.44 9.11 4.20
N ARG A 78 3.62 9.46 5.20
CA ARG A 78 2.39 8.71 5.51
C ARG A 78 1.43 8.67 4.32
N MET A 79 1.15 9.83 3.73
CA MET A 79 0.24 9.95 2.60
C MET A 79 0.73 9.14 1.40
N SER A 80 2.04 9.15 1.12
CA SER A 80 2.58 8.36 0.02
C SER A 80 2.55 6.85 0.29
N ILE A 81 2.88 6.39 1.51
CA ILE A 81 2.73 4.97 1.89
C ILE A 81 1.29 4.52 1.70
N LEU A 82 0.33 5.26 2.26
CA LEU A 82 -1.09 4.93 2.16
C LEU A 82 -1.56 4.90 0.70
N THR A 83 -1.11 5.85 -0.13
CA THR A 83 -1.41 5.88 -1.56
C THR A 83 -0.90 4.62 -2.26
N ARG A 84 0.37 4.26 -2.04
CA ARG A 84 1.00 3.06 -2.63
C ARG A 84 0.27 1.77 -2.24
N ILE A 85 -0.17 1.65 -0.98
CA ILE A 85 -0.97 0.50 -0.53
C ILE A 85 -2.32 0.46 -1.26
N MET A 86 -3.00 1.60 -1.40
CA MET A 86 -4.31 1.64 -2.06
C MET A 86 -4.28 1.23 -3.53
N ILE A 87 -3.21 1.57 -4.25
CA ILE A 87 -3.08 1.26 -5.69
C ILE A 87 -2.28 -0.02 -5.95
N LEU A 88 -1.86 -0.75 -4.90
CA LEU A 88 -1.04 -1.94 -5.05
C LEU A 88 -1.72 -3.05 -5.86
N ASN A 89 -3.05 -3.09 -5.86
CA ASN A 89 -3.81 -4.07 -6.61
C ASN A 89 -3.54 -3.99 -8.13
N GLU A 90 -3.11 -2.83 -8.65
CA GLU A 90 -2.81 -2.67 -10.07
C GLU A 90 -1.73 -3.63 -10.57
N ILE A 91 -0.77 -4.03 -9.71
CA ILE A 91 0.35 -4.87 -10.15
C ILE A 91 -0.09 -6.28 -10.59
N PHE A 92 -1.26 -6.74 -10.13
CA PHE A 92 -1.79 -8.06 -10.47
C PHE A 92 -2.43 -8.11 -11.85
N ASP A 93 -2.81 -6.94 -12.39
CA ASP A 93 -3.44 -6.82 -13.71
C ASP A 93 -2.40 -6.69 -14.83
N GLU A 94 -1.10 -6.64 -14.49
CA GLU A 94 -0.02 -6.26 -15.41
C GLU A 94 0.87 -7.47 -15.80
N PRO A 95 0.82 -7.93 -17.07
CA PRO A 95 1.59 -9.09 -17.52
C PRO A 95 3.11 -8.93 -17.38
N GLU A 96 3.61 -7.70 -17.47
CA GLU A 96 5.04 -7.35 -17.32
C GLU A 96 5.60 -7.75 -15.94
N LEU A 97 4.73 -7.82 -14.93
CA LEU A 97 5.11 -8.12 -13.55
C LEU A 97 4.89 -9.58 -13.17
N SER A 98 4.29 -10.39 -14.06
CA SER A 98 3.94 -11.79 -13.80
C SER A 98 5.12 -12.66 -13.38
N ALA A 99 6.34 -12.38 -13.86
CA ALA A 99 7.55 -13.11 -13.45
C ALA A 99 7.87 -12.98 -11.95
N PHE A 100 7.39 -11.91 -11.31
CA PHE A 100 7.62 -11.59 -9.91
C PHE A 100 6.46 -12.00 -8.99
N ILE A 101 5.39 -12.59 -9.53
CA ILE A 101 4.17 -12.98 -8.81
C ILE A 101 3.93 -14.47 -9.08
N LYS A 102 3.78 -15.26 -8.02
CA LYS A 102 3.51 -16.69 -8.10
C LYS A 102 2.25 -17.03 -7.33
N GLU A 103 1.59 -18.12 -7.72
CA GLU A 103 0.55 -18.71 -6.88
C GLU A 103 1.19 -19.21 -5.58
N GLY A 104 0.47 -19.04 -4.47
CA GLY A 104 0.85 -19.57 -3.17
C GLY A 104 0.39 -21.01 -2.99
N ASP A 105 0.67 -21.57 -1.82
CA ASP A 105 0.31 -22.97 -1.49
C ASP A 105 -1.21 -23.18 -1.34
N ILE A 106 -1.98 -22.09 -1.23
CA ILE A 106 -3.44 -22.08 -1.10
C ILE A 106 -4.03 -21.36 -2.31
N GLU A 107 -5.15 -21.86 -2.85
CA GLU A 107 -5.82 -21.42 -4.09
C GLU A 107 -6.17 -19.91 -4.15
N THR A 108 -6.08 -19.19 -3.03
CA THR A 108 -6.36 -17.75 -2.92
C THR A 108 -5.15 -16.91 -2.49
N GLU A 109 -3.97 -17.53 -2.37
CA GLU A 109 -2.75 -16.86 -1.95
C GLU A 109 -1.83 -16.61 -3.13
N VAL A 110 -1.15 -15.46 -3.10
CA VAL A 110 -0.14 -15.08 -4.09
C VAL A 110 1.14 -14.74 -3.36
N LEU A 111 2.25 -15.24 -3.88
CA LEU A 111 3.59 -14.92 -3.41
C LEU A 111 4.16 -13.83 -4.30
N ILE A 112 4.47 -12.70 -3.69
CA ILE A 112 5.07 -11.56 -4.37
C ILE A 112 6.55 -11.52 -4.03
N SER A 113 7.40 -11.37 -5.04
CA SER A 113 8.85 -11.28 -4.81
C SER A 113 9.21 -10.07 -3.91
N PRO A 114 10.20 -10.19 -3.02
CA PRO A 114 10.67 -9.05 -2.23
C PRO A 114 11.16 -7.89 -3.10
N ALA A 115 11.77 -8.19 -4.25
CA ALA A 115 12.21 -7.19 -5.21
C ALA A 115 11.05 -6.36 -5.76
N LEU A 116 9.91 -6.99 -6.07
CA LEU A 116 8.72 -6.28 -6.55
C LEU A 116 8.13 -5.37 -5.47
N ILE A 117 8.04 -5.83 -4.22
CA ILE A 117 7.56 -5.01 -3.11
C ILE A 117 8.45 -3.77 -2.90
N LYS A 118 9.77 -3.95 -2.96
CA LYS A 118 10.73 -2.86 -2.86
C LYS A 118 10.61 -1.90 -4.04
N ALA A 119 10.41 -2.41 -5.26
CA ALA A 119 10.17 -1.59 -6.45
C ALA A 119 8.90 -0.74 -6.29
N CYS A 120 7.79 -1.31 -5.81
CA CYS A 120 6.56 -0.56 -5.53
C CYS A 120 6.73 0.56 -4.49
N ALA A 121 7.69 0.43 -3.55
CA ALA A 121 7.98 1.47 -2.57
C ALA A 121 8.64 2.71 -3.20
N THR A 122 9.49 2.50 -4.19
CA THR A 122 10.26 3.59 -4.83
C THR A 122 9.69 4.04 -6.17
N ALA A 123 8.75 3.27 -6.73
CA ALA A 123 8.21 3.51 -8.07
C ALA A 123 7.61 4.89 -8.24
N THR A 124 7.73 5.40 -9.45
CA THR A 124 7.06 6.62 -9.89
C THR A 124 5.54 6.40 -9.90
N ILE A 125 4.80 7.38 -9.39
CA ILE A 125 3.33 7.40 -9.43
C ILE A 125 2.88 8.51 -10.37
N LYS A 126 2.02 8.16 -11.33
CA LYS A 126 1.39 9.07 -12.26
C LYS A 126 0.00 9.45 -11.72
N ILE A 127 -0.18 10.74 -11.42
CA ILE A 127 -1.49 11.29 -11.05
C ILE A 127 -2.06 12.04 -12.26
N ASN A 128 -3.15 11.51 -12.79
CA ASN A 128 -4.01 12.20 -13.76
C ASN A 128 -5.31 12.62 -13.05
N LYS A 129 -6.12 13.46 -13.71
CA LYS A 129 -7.34 14.05 -13.11
C LYS A 129 -8.25 13.03 -12.42
N ASP A 130 -8.33 11.82 -12.95
CA ASP A 130 -9.27 10.79 -12.49
C ASP A 130 -8.58 9.51 -11.99
N THR A 131 -7.25 9.39 -12.09
CA THR A 131 -6.54 8.14 -11.79
C THR A 131 -5.18 8.40 -11.16
N THR A 132 -4.88 7.65 -10.11
CA THR A 132 -3.53 7.56 -9.51
C THR A 132 -3.03 6.15 -9.77
N LYS A 133 -1.92 6.02 -10.51
CA LYS A 133 -1.40 4.72 -10.94
C LYS A 133 0.11 4.63 -10.81
N PHE A 134 0.62 3.41 -10.70
CA PHE A 134 2.05 3.17 -10.83
C PHE A 134 2.54 3.37 -12.27
N ASP A 135 3.80 3.75 -12.42
CA ASP A 135 4.54 3.56 -13.65
C ASP A 135 5.05 2.11 -13.74
N ILE A 136 4.33 1.25 -14.47
CA ILE A 136 4.59 -0.20 -14.50
C ILE A 136 5.99 -0.53 -15.05
N SER A 137 6.45 0.20 -16.07
CA SER A 137 7.78 -0.01 -16.62
C SER A 137 8.89 0.37 -15.62
N ASP A 138 8.66 1.38 -14.77
CA ASP A 138 9.59 1.78 -13.71
C ASP A 138 9.67 0.68 -12.63
N ILE A 139 8.52 0.09 -12.26
CA ILE A 139 8.46 -1.06 -11.35
C ILE A 139 9.24 -2.24 -11.94
N ALA A 140 8.96 -2.62 -13.18
CA ALA A 140 9.55 -3.79 -13.82
C ALA A 140 11.09 -3.65 -13.88
N ASN A 141 11.59 -2.50 -14.33
CA ASN A 141 13.03 -2.22 -14.40
C ASN A 141 13.68 -2.25 -13.01
N THR A 142 13.04 -1.64 -12.01
CA THR A 142 13.57 -1.61 -10.64
C THR A 142 13.57 -2.99 -10.01
N ALA A 143 12.49 -3.78 -10.17
CA ALA A 143 12.39 -5.13 -9.64
C ALA A 143 13.42 -6.06 -10.28
N GLN A 144 13.62 -5.95 -11.60
CA GLN A 144 14.63 -6.72 -12.33
C GLN A 144 16.03 -6.42 -11.80
N ARG A 145 16.41 -5.13 -11.74
CA ARG A 145 17.71 -4.71 -11.20
C ARG A 145 17.95 -5.21 -9.77
N LEU A 146 16.95 -5.09 -8.90
CA LEU A 146 17.05 -5.56 -7.51
C LEU A 146 17.17 -7.08 -7.39
N THR A 147 16.68 -7.83 -8.37
CA THR A 147 16.80 -9.29 -8.42
C THR A 147 18.22 -9.69 -8.85
N GLU A 148 18.75 -9.05 -9.89
CA GLU A 148 20.13 -9.26 -10.36
C GLU A 148 21.15 -8.94 -9.26
N GLU A 149 20.97 -7.83 -8.54
CA GLU A 149 21.83 -7.43 -7.41
C GLU A 149 21.83 -8.45 -6.24
N GLN A 150 20.80 -9.29 -6.12
CA GLN A 150 20.71 -10.33 -5.09
C GLN A 150 21.31 -11.67 -5.53
N GLU A 151 21.41 -11.92 -6.84
CA GLU A 151 21.99 -13.15 -7.39
C GLU A 151 23.53 -13.11 -7.48
N ASP A 152 24.11 -11.91 -7.49
CA ASP A 152 25.56 -11.67 -7.53
C ASP A 152 26.26 -11.74 -6.14
N VAL A 153 25.56 -12.19 -5.08
CA VAL A 153 26.05 -12.29 -3.68
C VAL A 153 26.26 -13.73 -3.24
#